data_AF-A0A2V9KAD7-F1
#
_entry.id   AF-A0A2V9KAD7-F1
#
_cell.length_a   1.000
_cell.length_b   1.000
_cell.length_c   1.000
_cell.angle_alpha   90.00
_cell.angle_beta   90.00
_cell.angle_gamma   90.00
#
_symmetry.space_group_name_H-M   'P 1'
#
loop_
_entity.id
_entity.type
_entity.pdbx_description
1 polymer ?
#
loop_
_entity_poly.entity_id
_entity_poly.type
_entity_poly.pdbx_seq_one_letter_code
_entity_poly.pdbx_strand_id
1 'polypeptide(L)'
;MARSLFTSQGAPCLKCHAIGLAEHDKNATAPNFLMAPDRLKPDWVRHWILDPSMIDPGTNMPSNLFRHEAERWVFAGPTPASFKGYNGDHTDLLVRYMFEINPAEQQRLIQMTGGNLKSKAGASTTRLESKPERKSKIARSSRSPGESARDPGPAGSSP
;
A
#
# COMPACT_ATOMS: atom_id res chain seq x y z
N MET A 1 20.46 7.85 -4.91
CA MET A 1 20.74 6.40 -4.77
C MET A 1 20.07 5.83 -3.52
N ALA A 2 20.53 6.17 -2.30
CA ALA A 2 19.95 5.67 -1.04
C ALA A 2 18.42 5.86 -0.94
N ARG A 3 17.91 7.05 -1.26
CA ARG A 3 16.48 7.37 -1.37
C ARG A 3 15.66 6.32 -2.13
N SER A 4 16.13 5.90 -3.31
CA SER A 4 15.36 4.94 -4.12
C SER A 4 15.35 3.53 -3.51
N LEU A 5 16.36 3.17 -2.71
CA LEU A 5 16.32 1.91 -1.95
C LEU A 5 15.36 2.04 -0.76
N PHE A 6 15.42 3.16 -0.04
CA PHE A 6 14.56 3.48 1.11
C PHE A 6 13.05 3.50 0.78
N THR A 7 12.69 3.79 -0.48
CA THR A 7 11.30 3.73 -0.97
C THR A 7 11.05 2.56 -1.91
N SER A 8 11.96 1.59 -2.01
CA SER A 8 11.84 0.47 -2.93
C SER A 8 10.77 -0.53 -2.49
N GLN A 9 10.38 -1.44 -3.37
CA GLN A 9 9.47 -2.54 -3.01
C GLN A 9 10.08 -3.49 -1.97
N GLY A 10 11.41 -3.70 -2.02
CA GLY A 10 12.11 -4.60 -1.11
C GLY A 10 12.42 -3.99 0.27
N ALA A 11 12.54 -2.67 0.35
CA ALA A 11 12.73 -1.94 1.60
C ALA A 11 11.77 -0.73 1.66
N PRO A 12 10.46 -0.95 1.84
CA PRO A 12 9.47 0.11 1.85
C PRO A 12 9.37 0.76 3.24
N CYS A 13 10.43 1.45 3.68
CA CYS A 13 10.60 1.92 5.07
C CYS A 13 9.41 2.74 5.59
N LEU A 14 8.84 3.60 4.72
CA LEU A 14 7.71 4.46 5.08
C LEU A 14 6.38 3.73 5.27
N LYS A 15 6.27 2.42 5.00
CA LYS A 15 5.05 1.67 5.31
C LYS A 15 4.82 1.50 6.82
N CYS A 16 5.89 1.46 7.60
CA CYS A 16 5.84 1.17 9.03
C CYS A 16 6.26 2.36 9.89
N HIS A 17 7.12 3.24 9.38
CA HIS A 17 7.58 4.41 10.12
C HIS A 17 6.57 5.56 10.04
N ALA A 18 6.40 6.26 11.16
CA ALA A 18 5.61 7.48 11.24
C ALA A 18 6.21 8.58 10.35
N ILE A 19 5.34 9.41 9.78
CA ILE A 19 5.69 10.48 8.83
C ILE A 19 5.00 11.82 9.17
N GLY A 20 4.40 11.92 10.35
CA GLY A 20 3.71 13.14 10.79
C GLY A 20 2.35 13.34 10.11
N LEU A 21 1.76 12.29 9.56
CA LEU A 21 0.42 12.31 8.95
C LEU A 21 -0.50 11.42 9.78
N ALA A 22 -1.50 12.02 10.44
CA ALA A 22 -2.38 11.30 11.37
C ALA A 22 -3.01 10.02 10.78
N GLU A 23 -3.46 10.07 9.52
CA GLU A 23 -4.07 8.92 8.84
C GLU A 23 -3.11 7.76 8.59
N HIS A 24 -1.82 8.04 8.44
CA HIS A 24 -0.78 7.02 8.30
C HIS A 24 -0.29 6.57 9.68
N ASP A 25 0.02 7.54 10.54
CA ASP A 25 0.68 7.34 11.82
C ASP A 25 -0.19 6.53 12.81
N LYS A 26 -1.52 6.52 12.63
CA LYS A 26 -2.44 5.65 13.41
C LYS A 26 -2.12 4.15 13.29
N ASN A 27 -1.49 3.75 12.20
CA ASN A 27 -1.09 2.36 11.93
C ASN A 27 0.44 2.20 11.89
N ALA A 28 1.20 3.27 12.14
CA ALA A 28 2.66 3.20 12.14
C ALA A 28 3.12 2.39 13.36
N THR A 29 4.04 1.46 13.12
CA THR A 29 4.63 0.59 14.15
C THR A 29 6.04 1.01 14.53
N ALA A 30 6.59 2.04 13.88
CA ALA A 30 7.93 2.53 14.12
C ALA A 30 7.99 4.08 14.19
N PRO A 31 8.94 4.65 14.97
CA PRO A 31 9.06 6.10 15.13
C PRO A 31 9.43 6.84 13.85
N ASN A 32 9.19 8.15 13.82
CA ASN A 32 9.59 9.00 12.71
C ASN A 32 11.12 9.14 12.63
N PHE A 33 11.68 9.00 11.42
CA PHE A 33 13.11 9.16 11.15
C PHE A 33 13.68 10.55 11.46
N LEU A 34 12.85 11.60 11.51
CA LEU A 34 13.28 12.93 11.95
C LEU A 34 13.83 12.93 13.39
N MET A 35 13.47 11.93 14.20
CA MET A 35 13.97 11.78 15.56
C MET A 35 15.28 11.00 15.64
N ALA A 36 15.71 10.37 14.54
CA ALA A 36 16.87 9.47 14.55
C ALA A 36 18.18 10.18 14.96
N PRO A 37 18.51 11.39 14.46
CA PRO A 37 19.76 12.06 14.83
C PRO A 37 19.87 12.36 16.32
N ASP A 38 18.75 12.64 16.99
CA ASP A 38 18.73 13.02 18.41
C ASP A 38 18.70 11.79 19.35
N ARG A 39 18.22 10.64 18.85
CA ARG A 39 17.94 9.47 19.69
C ARG A 39 18.84 8.29 19.46
N LEU A 40 19.44 8.15 18.28
CA LEU A 40 20.12 6.94 17.85
C LEU A 40 21.58 7.24 17.47
N LYS A 41 22.45 6.25 17.67
CA LYS A 41 23.82 6.29 17.15
C LYS A 41 23.87 5.58 15.79
N PRO A 42 24.59 6.10 14.78
CA PRO A 42 24.69 5.46 13.46
C PRO A 42 25.13 3.99 13.54
N ASP A 43 26.14 3.67 14.33
CA ASP A 43 26.62 2.28 14.49
C ASP A 43 25.57 1.37 15.13
N TRP A 44 24.75 1.89 16.03
CA TRP A 44 23.64 1.12 16.60
C TRP A 44 22.58 0.86 15.52
N VAL A 45 22.22 1.87 14.72
CA VAL A 45 21.27 1.71 13.61
C VAL A 45 21.79 0.73 12.57
N ARG A 46 23.10 0.73 12.31
CA ARG A 46 23.75 -0.24 11.43
C ARG A 46 23.48 -1.67 11.90
N HIS A 47 23.71 -1.98 13.17
CA HIS A 47 23.40 -3.31 13.71
C HIS A 47 21.89 -3.62 13.67
N TRP A 48 21.05 -2.63 13.99
CA TRP A 48 19.60 -2.76 13.94
C TRP A 48 19.07 -3.13 12.55
N ILE A 49 19.54 -2.48 11.48
CA ILE A 49 19.03 -2.77 10.13
C ILE A 49 19.58 -4.09 9.53
N LEU A 50 20.64 -4.65 10.10
CA LEU A 50 21.18 -5.96 9.70
C LEU A 50 20.34 -7.09 10.29
N ASP A 51 20.06 -7.04 11.58
CA ASP A 51 19.22 -8.03 12.27
C ASP A 51 18.44 -7.38 13.43
N PRO A 52 17.26 -6.81 13.16
CA PRO A 52 16.45 -6.17 14.19
C PRO A 52 15.90 -7.19 15.19
N SER A 53 15.63 -8.44 14.76
CA SER A 53 15.11 -9.50 15.62
C SER A 53 16.09 -9.95 16.72
N MET A 54 17.39 -9.76 16.50
CA MET A 54 18.41 -10.02 17.52
C MET A 54 18.45 -8.95 18.61
N ILE A 55 17.99 -7.73 18.32
CA ILE A 55 17.97 -6.62 19.28
C ILE A 55 16.60 -6.51 19.96
N ASP A 56 15.52 -6.66 19.21
CA ASP A 56 14.14 -6.63 19.68
C ASP A 56 13.35 -7.85 19.15
N PRO A 57 13.34 -8.96 19.90
CA PRO A 57 12.62 -10.16 19.50
C PRO A 57 11.11 -9.89 19.34
N GLY A 58 10.59 -10.18 18.14
CA GLY A 58 9.19 -9.95 17.80
C GLY A 58 8.89 -8.59 17.16
N THR A 59 9.93 -7.78 16.89
CA THR A 59 9.78 -6.55 16.11
C THR A 59 9.14 -6.80 14.75
N ASN A 60 8.30 -5.85 14.29
CA ASN A 60 7.68 -5.89 12.96
C ASN A 60 8.66 -5.55 11.82
N MET A 61 9.86 -5.07 12.16
CA MET A 61 10.86 -4.74 11.15
C MET A 61 11.47 -6.04 10.57
N PRO A 62 11.52 -6.21 9.24
CA PRO A 62 12.01 -7.44 8.64
C PRO A 62 13.52 -7.59 8.83
N SER A 63 13.94 -8.81 9.17
CA SER A 63 15.34 -9.23 9.17
C SER A 63 15.81 -9.61 7.76
N ASN A 64 17.13 -9.69 7.55
CA ASN A 64 17.75 -10.10 6.29
C ASN A 64 17.49 -9.13 5.12
N LEU A 65 17.29 -7.83 5.39
CA LEU A 65 17.28 -6.81 4.35
C LEU A 65 18.63 -6.70 3.64
N PHE A 66 19.71 -7.13 4.30
CA PHE A 66 21.06 -7.13 3.78
C PHE A 66 21.67 -8.53 3.89
N ARG A 67 22.61 -8.81 2.99
CA ARG A 67 23.46 -10.00 3.02
C ARG A 67 24.92 -9.57 2.86
N HIS A 68 25.82 -10.38 3.39
CA HIS A 68 27.25 -10.16 3.19
C HIS A 68 27.69 -10.73 1.84
N GLU A 69 28.38 -9.94 1.02
CA GLU A 69 28.89 -10.33 -0.29
C GLU A 69 30.21 -9.60 -0.57
N ALA A 70 31.29 -10.34 -0.88
CA ALA A 70 32.60 -9.77 -1.22
C ALA A 70 33.08 -8.69 -0.21
N GLU A 71 33.09 -9.03 1.08
CA GLU A 71 33.55 -8.17 2.19
C GLU A 71 32.73 -6.87 2.41
N ARG A 72 31.48 -6.83 1.93
CA ARG A 72 30.58 -5.70 2.17
C ARG A 72 29.14 -6.17 2.39
N TRP A 73 28.34 -5.33 3.04
CA TRP A 73 26.91 -5.55 3.15
C TRP A 73 26.18 -4.98 1.94
N VAL A 74 25.45 -5.84 1.26
CA VAL A 74 24.65 -5.48 0.09
C VAL A 74 23.19 -5.78 0.34
N PHE A 75 22.31 -5.02 -0.31
CA PHE A 75 20.88 -5.22 -0.19
C PHE A 75 20.48 -6.60 -0.72
N ALA A 76 19.68 -7.34 0.06
CA ALA A 76 19.31 -8.71 -0.23
C ALA A 76 18.34 -8.84 -1.40
N GLY A 77 17.49 -7.83 -1.62
CA GLY A 77 16.48 -7.81 -2.67
C GLY A 77 16.92 -7.13 -3.98
N PRO A 78 15.98 -6.88 -4.91
CA PRO A 78 16.27 -6.18 -6.16
C PRO A 78 16.71 -4.74 -5.86
N THR A 79 17.92 -4.40 -6.27
CA THR A 79 18.43 -3.04 -6.13
C THR A 79 17.85 -2.14 -7.23
N PRO A 80 17.49 -0.88 -6.90
CA PRO A 80 17.10 0.09 -7.93
C PRO A 80 18.23 0.34 -8.93
N ALA A 81 17.88 0.74 -10.16
CA ALA A 81 18.85 1.07 -11.21
C ALA A 81 19.89 2.12 -10.79
N SER A 82 19.56 2.97 -9.81
CA SER A 82 20.47 3.97 -9.26
C SER A 82 21.69 3.37 -8.55
N PHE A 83 21.68 2.08 -8.19
CA PHE A 83 22.79 1.35 -7.58
C PHE A 83 23.74 0.71 -8.61
N LYS A 84 23.46 0.81 -9.91
CA LYS A 84 24.33 0.25 -10.95
C LYS A 84 25.73 0.87 -10.84
N GLY A 85 26.74 0.04 -10.60
CA GLY A 85 28.13 0.46 -10.42
C GLY A 85 28.49 0.98 -9.03
N TYR A 86 27.59 0.89 -8.05
CA TYR A 86 27.92 1.22 -6.66
C TYR A 86 28.61 0.05 -5.95
N ASN A 87 29.85 0.27 -5.55
CA ASN A 87 30.70 -0.75 -4.92
C ASN A 87 30.87 -0.55 -3.40
N GLY A 88 30.27 0.50 -2.83
CA GLY A 88 30.29 0.72 -1.38
C GLY A 88 29.34 -0.22 -0.63
N ASP A 89 29.37 -0.11 0.69
CA ASP A 89 28.48 -0.81 1.59
C ASP A 89 27.07 -0.17 1.55
N HIS A 90 26.05 -0.99 1.26
CA HIS A 90 24.68 -0.51 1.11
C HIS A 90 24.06 -0.18 2.47
N THR A 91 24.47 -0.88 3.53
CA THR A 91 24.02 -0.64 4.90
C THR A 91 24.51 0.73 5.35
N ASP A 92 25.81 1.03 5.17
CA ASP A 92 26.38 2.33 5.55
C ASP A 92 25.77 3.48 4.75
N LEU A 93 25.55 3.28 3.44
CA LEU A 93 24.87 4.26 2.60
C LEU A 93 23.44 4.54 3.09
N LEU A 94 22.70 3.50 3.50
CA LEU A 94 21.33 3.65 3.97
C LEU A 94 21.28 4.31 5.35
N VAL A 95 22.14 3.88 6.29
CA VAL A 95 22.25 4.48 7.63
C VAL A 95 22.56 5.96 7.51
N ARG A 96 23.57 6.35 6.72
CA ARG A 96 23.89 7.77 6.51
C ARG A 96 22.67 8.52 6.00
N TYR A 97 21.98 7.97 5.01
CA TYR A 97 20.78 8.60 4.46
C TYR A 97 19.66 8.76 5.50
N MET A 98 19.44 7.78 6.38
CA MET A 98 18.43 7.87 7.45
C MET A 98 18.69 9.05 8.39
N PHE A 99 19.95 9.35 8.68
CA PHE A 99 20.36 10.49 9.53
C PHE A 99 20.34 11.83 8.80
N GLU A 100 20.37 11.82 7.46
CA GLU A 100 20.24 13.03 6.62
C GLU A 100 18.78 13.42 6.34
N ILE A 101 17.80 12.60 6.76
CA ILE A 101 16.37 12.91 6.58
C ILE A 101 16.02 14.14 7.42
N ASN A 102 15.63 15.20 6.71
CA ASN A 102 15.10 16.43 7.27
C ASN A 102 13.62 16.61 6.86
N PRO A 103 12.89 17.61 7.40
CA PRO A 103 11.47 17.78 7.09
C PRO A 103 11.17 17.94 5.59
N ALA A 104 12.03 18.66 4.85
CA ALA A 104 11.86 18.82 3.40
C ALA A 104 12.04 17.50 2.66
N GLU A 105 13.00 16.68 3.08
CA GLU A 105 13.24 15.36 2.51
C GLU A 105 12.11 14.38 2.83
N GLN A 106 11.60 14.38 4.06
CA GLN A 106 10.42 13.60 4.42
C GLN A 106 9.23 13.94 3.52
N GLN A 107 8.97 15.24 3.28
CA GLN A 107 7.88 15.65 2.38
C GLN A 107 8.06 15.10 0.96
N ARG A 108 9.28 15.09 0.42
CA ARG A 108 9.55 14.46 -0.89
C ARG A 108 9.27 12.96 -0.86
N LEU A 109 9.69 12.27 0.20
CA LEU A 109 9.46 10.83 0.35
C LEU A 109 7.97 10.49 0.42
N ILE A 110 7.18 11.32 1.11
CA ILE A 110 5.71 11.19 1.16
C ILE A 110 5.11 11.34 -0.24
N GLN A 111 5.54 12.34 -1.00
CA GLN A 111 5.05 12.57 -2.38
C GLN A 111 5.42 11.39 -3.31
N MET A 112 6.64 10.87 -3.20
CA MET A 112 7.09 9.71 -3.96
C MET A 112 6.35 8.43 -3.59
N THR A 113 6.04 8.25 -2.30
CA THR A 113 5.38 7.04 -1.77
C THR A 113 3.87 7.12 -1.88
N GLY A 114 3.28 8.32 -1.96
CA GLY A 114 1.84 8.57 -2.06
C GLY A 114 1.20 8.00 -3.34
N GLY A 115 1.96 7.88 -4.43
CA GLY A 115 1.55 7.09 -5.60
C GLY A 115 1.42 5.59 -5.28
N ASN A 116 2.30 5.06 -4.42
CA ASN A 116 2.36 3.66 -4.05
C ASN A 116 1.45 3.28 -2.86
N LEU A 117 1.02 4.26 -2.05
CA LEU A 117 0.04 4.08 -0.96
C LEU A 117 -1.40 4.06 -1.48
N LYS A 118 -1.72 4.84 -2.54
CA LYS A 118 -3.04 4.79 -3.20
C LYS A 118 -3.24 3.55 -4.07
N SER A 119 -2.18 2.99 -4.66
CA SER A 119 -2.28 1.84 -5.58
C SER A 119 -2.73 0.51 -4.95
N LYS A 120 -2.78 0.37 -3.62
CA LYS A 120 -3.35 -0.82 -2.96
C LYS A 120 -4.82 -0.70 -2.53
N ALA A 121 -5.46 0.46 -2.73
CA ALA A 121 -6.89 0.64 -2.44
C ALA A 121 -7.82 0.29 -3.62
N GLY A 122 -7.30 -0.21 -4.75
CA GLY A 122 -8.05 -0.35 -6.01
C GLY A 122 -7.96 -1.70 -6.72
N ALA A 123 -7.50 -2.77 -6.08
CA ALA A 123 -7.41 -4.09 -6.71
C ALA A 123 -8.14 -5.16 -5.88
N SER A 124 -9.47 -5.02 -5.80
CA SER A 124 -10.38 -6.16 -5.62
C SER A 124 -11.80 -5.74 -6.00
N THR A 125 -12.07 -5.69 -7.30
CA THR A 125 -13.43 -5.88 -7.81
C THR A 125 -13.35 -6.95 -8.88
N THR A 126 -13.62 -8.18 -8.48
CA THR A 126 -14.07 -9.23 -9.38
C THR A 126 -15.32 -8.71 -10.09
N ARG A 127 -15.15 -8.28 -11.34
CA ARG A 127 -16.25 -7.95 -12.24
C ARG A 127 -16.95 -9.26 -12.58
N LEU A 128 -18.03 -9.56 -11.87
CA LEU A 128 -18.98 -10.59 -12.29
C LEU A 128 -19.45 -10.27 -13.71
N GLU A 129 -19.23 -11.24 -14.58
CA GLU A 129 -19.71 -11.33 -15.96
C GLU A 129 -21.23 -11.13 -16.01
N SER A 130 -21.71 -10.05 -16.63
CA SER A 130 -23.13 -9.86 -16.96
C SER A 130 -23.33 -9.98 -18.46
N LYS A 131 -23.88 -11.14 -18.85
CA LYS A 131 -24.37 -11.52 -20.18
C LYS A 131 -25.39 -10.49 -20.71
N PRO A 132 -25.29 -10.02 -21.96
CA PRO A 132 -26.26 -9.07 -22.50
C PRO A 132 -27.47 -9.80 -23.09
N GLU A 133 -28.68 -9.47 -22.60
CA GLU A 133 -29.94 -9.80 -23.26
C GLU A 133 -30.10 -8.96 -24.55
N ARG A 134 -30.30 -9.64 -25.69
CA ARG A 134 -30.76 -9.01 -26.94
C ARG A 134 -32.28 -9.06 -27.01
N LYS A 135 -32.92 -7.89 -27.02
CA LYS A 135 -34.31 -7.69 -27.46
C LYS A 135 -34.37 -7.69 -29.00
N SER A 136 -35.32 -8.43 -29.57
CA SER A 136 -35.79 -8.25 -30.94
C SER A 136 -37.31 -8.47 -31.04
N LYS A 137 -37.92 -7.69 -31.94
CA LYS A 137 -39.32 -7.26 -32.01
C LYS A 137 -40.18 -8.07 -33.01
N ILE A 138 -41.48 -8.21 -32.68
CA ILE A 138 -42.73 -8.10 -33.50
C ILE A 138 -43.06 -9.16 -34.59
N ALA A 139 -44.26 -9.78 -34.48
CA ALA A 139 -45.37 -9.91 -35.48
C ALA A 139 -46.52 -10.76 -34.87
N ARG A 140 -47.76 -10.29 -34.63
CA ARG A 140 -48.96 -9.95 -35.45
C ARG A 140 -49.98 -11.11 -35.63
N SER A 141 -51.25 -10.84 -35.24
CA SER A 141 -52.55 -11.50 -35.58
C SER A 141 -52.78 -12.95 -35.08
N SER A 142 -53.96 -13.42 -34.63
CA SER A 142 -55.36 -13.00 -34.82
C SER A 142 -56.35 -13.83 -33.95
N ARG A 143 -57.53 -13.22 -33.71
CA ARG A 143 -58.90 -13.77 -33.46
C ARG A 143 -59.45 -13.97 -32.02
N SER A 144 -60.68 -13.44 -31.90
CA SER A 144 -61.63 -13.19 -30.81
C SER A 144 -62.54 -14.41 -30.47
N PRO A 145 -63.73 -14.26 -29.82
CA PRO A 145 -64.11 -13.67 -28.52
C PRO A 145 -65.06 -14.60 -27.70
N GLY A 146 -65.39 -14.21 -26.46
CA GLY A 146 -66.60 -14.66 -25.73
C GLY A 146 -66.69 -13.90 -24.40
N GLU A 147 -67.59 -12.92 -24.26
CA GLU A 147 -68.92 -13.05 -23.61
C GLU A 147 -68.80 -13.56 -22.16
N SER A 148 -69.43 -13.05 -21.10
CA SER A 148 -70.47 -12.07 -20.76
C SER A 148 -70.41 -12.09 -19.21
N ALA A 149 -70.57 -11.06 -18.37
CA ALA A 149 -71.75 -10.25 -18.16
C ALA A 149 -71.55 -9.49 -16.81
N ARG A 150 -72.06 -8.25 -16.76
CA ARG A 150 -72.84 -7.63 -15.66
C ARG A 150 -72.19 -7.35 -14.28
N ASP A 151 -71.88 -6.07 -14.06
CA ASP A 151 -72.56 -5.09 -13.15
C ASP A 151 -72.71 -5.35 -11.62
N PRO A 152 -72.98 -4.30 -10.80
CA PRO A 152 -72.16 -3.97 -9.62
C PRO A 152 -72.96 -3.98 -8.31
N GLY A 153 -72.28 -3.79 -7.17
CA GLY A 153 -72.93 -3.67 -5.86
C GLY A 153 -72.10 -2.82 -4.88
N PRO A 154 -72.70 -1.82 -4.18
CA PRO A 154 -71.96 -0.72 -3.53
C PRO A 154 -71.71 -0.91 -2.03
N ALA A 155 -70.97 0.07 -1.51
CA ALA A 155 -70.52 0.33 -0.14
C ALA A 155 -71.61 0.50 0.95
N GLY A 156 -71.18 0.34 2.20
CA GLY A 156 -71.83 0.82 3.45
C GLY A 156 -71.22 0.10 4.66
N SER A 157 -70.39 0.74 5.49
CA SER A 157 -70.69 1.64 6.63
C SER A 157 -71.01 0.91 7.96
N SER A 158 -70.22 1.28 8.98
CA SER A 158 -70.26 1.23 10.46
C SER A 158 -71.58 0.86 11.18
N PRO A 159 -71.59 0.60 12.50
CA PRO A 159 -71.08 1.47 13.58
C PRO A 159 -69.68 1.12 14.13
#